data_AF-A0A958P792-F1
#
_entry.id   AF-A0A958P792-F1
#
_cell.length_a   1.000
_cell.length_b   1.000
_cell.length_c   1.000
_cell.angle_alpha   90.00
_cell.angle_beta   90.00
_cell.angle_gamma   90.00
#
_symmetry.space_group_name_H-M   'P 1'
#
loop_
_entity.id
_entity.type
_entity.pdbx_description
1 polymer ?
#
loop_
_entity_poly.entity_id
_entity_poly.type
_entity_poly.pdbx_seq_one_letter_code
_entity_poly.pdbx_strand_id
1 'polypeptide(L)'
;MGFPTEKELKSVRKKLESAEPSRMLPKHTSKADQVKYKLCEKFVEYILDHKITQAQLAKKLKIDPSRVNEIVKYRIDLYTVDKLMDLAERLHLDFDVEVA
;
A
#
# COMPACT_ATOMS: atom_id res chain seq x y z
N MET A 1 -20.31 18.69 4.36
CA MET A 1 -19.11 18.46 5.19
C MET A 1 -18.44 19.82 5.42
N GLY A 2 -18.24 20.22 6.67
CA GLY A 2 -17.53 21.47 7.02
C GLY A 2 -16.02 21.25 7.06
N PHE A 3 -15.25 22.32 6.85
CA PHE A 3 -13.80 22.27 7.03
C PHE A 3 -13.46 22.01 8.51
N PRO A 4 -12.49 21.13 8.84
CA PRO A 4 -12.13 20.83 10.22
C PRO A 4 -11.67 22.07 10.99
N THR A 5 -11.90 22.08 12.31
CA THR A 5 -11.45 23.15 13.20
C THR A 5 -9.93 23.10 13.43
N GLU A 6 -9.34 24.23 13.84
CA GLU A 6 -7.91 24.31 14.13
C GLU A 6 -7.45 23.31 15.21
N LYS A 7 -8.30 23.06 16.22
CA LYS A 7 -8.04 22.08 17.27
C LYS A 7 -7.96 20.66 16.71
N GLU A 8 -8.89 20.30 15.83
CA GLU A 8 -8.90 18.98 15.17
C GLU A 8 -7.64 18.83 14.31
N LEU A 9 -7.30 19.83 13.50
CA LEU A 9 -6.09 19.82 12.68
C LEU A 9 -4.81 19.66 13.51
N LYS A 10 -4.69 20.38 14.63
CA LYS A 10 -3.53 20.28 15.54
C LYS A 10 -3.43 18.88 16.16
N SER A 11 -4.56 18.28 16.53
CA SER A 11 -4.59 16.92 17.08
C SER A 11 -4.15 15.87 16.05
N VAL A 12 -4.57 16.03 14.80
CA VAL A 12 -4.20 15.13 13.70
C VAL A 12 -2.71 15.28 13.38
N ARG A 13 -2.20 16.52 13.25
CA ARG A 13 -0.77 16.77 13.02
C ARG A 13 0.11 16.13 14.09
N LYS A 14 -0.23 16.31 15.38
CA LYS A 14 0.52 15.71 16.48
C LYS A 14 0.54 14.17 16.44
N LYS A 15 -0.54 13.54 15.97
CA LYS A 15 -0.59 12.08 15.76
C LYS A 15 0.26 11.64 14.57
N LEU A 16 0.34 12.46 13.53
CA LEU A 16 1.08 12.15 12.31
C LEU A 16 2.60 12.38 12.45
N GLU A 17 3.05 13.22 13.39
CA GLU A 17 4.48 13.49 13.64
C GLU A 17 5.28 12.21 13.95
N SER A 18 4.69 11.25 14.65
CA SER A 18 5.33 9.96 14.97
C SER A 18 4.95 8.85 13.99
N ALA A 19 4.03 9.10 13.07
CA ALA A 19 3.58 8.11 12.11
C ALA A 19 4.54 8.07 10.93
N GLU A 20 4.94 6.86 10.56
CA GLU A 20 5.78 6.69 9.38
C GLU A 20 4.96 6.94 8.09
N PRO A 21 5.42 7.82 7.18
CA PRO A 21 4.68 8.16 5.97
C PRO A 21 4.74 7.05 4.91
N SER A 22 3.74 7.04 4.03
CA SER A 22 3.81 6.27 2.78
C SER A 22 4.83 6.87 1.83
N ARG A 23 5.62 6.03 1.14
CA ARG A 23 6.61 6.48 0.17
C ARG A 23 5.95 6.84 -1.15
N MET A 24 6.38 7.97 -1.72
CA MET A 24 5.97 8.37 -3.06
C MET A 24 6.91 7.77 -4.11
N LEU A 25 6.38 7.56 -5.31
CA LEU A 25 7.18 7.14 -6.45
C LEU A 25 8.12 8.29 -6.88
N PRO A 26 9.44 8.05 -7.03
CA PRO A 26 10.38 9.08 -7.50
C PRO A 26 10.05 9.54 -8.93
N LYS A 27 10.37 10.80 -9.27
CA LYS A 27 10.09 11.40 -10.59
C LYS A 27 10.75 10.67 -11.77
N HIS A 28 11.90 10.01 -11.55
CA HIS A 28 12.63 9.24 -12.56
C HIS A 28 12.71 7.78 -12.11
N THR A 29 11.65 7.03 -12.36
CA THR A 29 11.50 5.66 -11.86
C THR A 29 11.53 4.65 -13.00
N SER A 30 12.03 3.44 -12.72
CA SER A 30 12.04 2.36 -13.71
C SER A 30 10.61 1.85 -13.97
N LYS A 31 10.37 1.22 -15.13
CA LYS A 31 9.08 0.56 -15.40
C LYS A 31 8.75 -0.49 -14.33
N ALA A 32 9.76 -1.22 -13.85
CA ALA A 32 9.59 -2.22 -12.80
C ALA A 32 9.08 -1.59 -11.51
N ASP A 33 9.63 -0.44 -11.10
CA ASP A 33 9.18 0.26 -9.89
C ASP A 33 7.78 0.84 -10.05
N GLN A 34 7.39 1.31 -11.24
CA GLN A 34 6.01 1.69 -11.53
C GLN A 34 5.05 0.52 -11.36
N VAL A 35 5.41 -0.67 -11.86
CA VAL A 35 4.61 -1.88 -11.71
C VAL A 35 4.50 -2.28 -10.24
N LYS A 36 5.60 -2.29 -9.48
CA LYS A 36 5.57 -2.57 -8.04
C LYS A 36 4.66 -1.59 -7.30
N TYR A 37 4.73 -0.31 -7.65
CA TYR A 37 3.91 0.73 -7.04
C TYR A 37 2.42 0.51 -7.29
N LYS A 38 2.05 0.20 -8.54
CA LYS A 38 0.67 -0.15 -8.92
C LYS A 38 0.19 -1.42 -8.23
N LEU A 39 1.05 -2.43 -8.08
CA LEU A 39 0.71 -3.64 -7.31
C LEU A 39 0.45 -3.31 -5.83
N CYS A 40 1.29 -2.48 -5.20
CA CYS A 40 1.06 -1.97 -3.85
C CYS A 40 -0.30 -1.26 -3.72
N GLU A 41 -0.65 -0.42 -4.71
CA GLU A 41 -1.93 0.28 -4.77
C GLU A 41 -3.12 -0.71 -4.79
N LYS A 42 -3.04 -1.81 -5.56
CA LYS A 42 -4.09 -2.84 -5.58
C LYS A 42 -4.33 -3.50 -4.23
N PHE A 43 -3.30 -3.72 -3.42
CA PHE A 43 -3.50 -4.23 -2.05
C PHE A 43 -4.22 -3.21 -1.16
N VAL A 44 -3.96 -1.91 -1.35
CA VAL A 44 -4.63 -0.84 -0.60
C VAL A 44 -6.09 -0.72 -1.04
N GLU A 45 -6.37 -0.74 -2.34
CA GLU A 45 -7.73 -0.78 -2.89
C GLU A 45 -8.51 -1.97 -2.30
N TYR A 46 -7.92 -3.17 -2.29
CA TYR A 46 -8.54 -4.35 -1.71
C TYR A 46 -8.90 -4.18 -0.23
N ILE A 47 -8.01 -3.58 0.58
CA ILE A 47 -8.29 -3.28 1.99
C ILE A 47 -9.52 -2.38 2.12
N LEU A 48 -9.60 -1.33 1.29
CA LEU A 48 -10.66 -0.34 1.34
C LEU A 48 -12.00 -0.92 0.86
N ASP A 49 -12.01 -1.61 -0.27
CA ASP A 49 -13.21 -2.19 -0.88
C ASP A 49 -13.84 -3.28 -0.01
N HIS A 50 -12.99 -4.14 0.56
CA HIS A 50 -13.44 -5.22 1.44
C HIS A 50 -13.58 -4.79 2.91
N LYS A 51 -13.22 -3.54 3.26
CA LYS A 51 -13.28 -2.98 4.62
C LYS A 51 -12.59 -3.87 5.67
N ILE A 52 -11.44 -4.45 5.30
CA ILE A 52 -10.65 -5.30 6.20
C ILE A 52 -9.48 -4.53 6.82
N THR A 53 -8.92 -5.06 7.90
CA THR A 53 -7.70 -4.53 8.50
C THR A 53 -6.44 -5.11 7.84
N GLN A 54 -5.30 -4.43 7.99
CA GLN A 54 -4.00 -4.96 7.54
C GLN A 54 -3.68 -6.33 8.15
N ALA A 55 -4.06 -6.57 9.40
CA ALA A 55 -3.89 -7.86 10.07
C ALA A 55 -4.76 -8.97 9.43
N GLN A 56 -5.97 -8.64 8.97
CA GLN A 56 -6.82 -9.58 8.24
C GLN A 56 -6.27 -9.85 6.83
N LEU A 57 -5.73 -8.83 6.16
CA LEU A 57 -5.04 -9.03 4.88
C LEU A 57 -3.83 -9.96 5.04
N ALA A 58 -3.02 -9.78 6.09
CA ALA A 58 -1.87 -10.62 6.40
C ALA A 58 -2.27 -12.09 6.57
N LYS A 59 -3.38 -12.36 7.29
CA LYS A 59 -3.94 -13.70 7.44
C LYS A 59 -4.41 -14.29 6.11
N LYS A 60 -5.07 -13.50 5.25
CA LYS A 60 -5.51 -13.94 3.91
C LYS A 60 -4.33 -14.31 3.02
N LEU A 61 -3.29 -13.47 2.99
CA LEU A 61 -2.07 -13.67 2.20
C LEU A 61 -1.12 -14.73 2.80
N LYS A 62 -1.35 -15.13 4.05
CA LYS A 62 -0.48 -16.00 4.85
C LYS A 62 0.96 -15.46 4.95
N ILE A 63 1.08 -14.15 5.22
CA ILE A 63 2.35 -13.46 5.42
C ILE A 63 2.36 -12.73 6.76
N ASP A 64 3.55 -12.31 7.20
CA ASP A 64 3.71 -11.56 8.44
C ASP A 64 3.04 -10.16 8.35
N PRO A 65 2.37 -9.66 9.40
CA PRO A 65 1.77 -8.34 9.41
C PRO A 65 2.74 -7.20 9.06
N SER A 66 4.02 -7.33 9.39
CA SER A 66 5.05 -6.35 9.00
C SER A 66 5.17 -6.19 7.49
N ARG A 67 5.05 -7.29 6.73
CA ARG A 67 5.10 -7.30 5.26
C ARG A 67 3.93 -6.55 4.66
N VAL A 68 2.73 -6.74 5.21
CA VAL A 68 1.56 -5.96 4.78
C VAL A 68 1.75 -4.47 5.06
N ASN A 69 2.27 -4.10 6.24
CA ASN A 69 2.56 -2.70 6.55
C ASN A 69 3.61 -2.10 5.57
N GLU A 70 4.63 -2.86 5.17
CA GLU A 70 5.60 -2.42 4.14
C GLU A 70 4.94 -2.19 2.78
N ILE A 71 4.05 -3.10 2.35
CA ILE A 71 3.30 -3.00 1.08
C ILE A 71 2.39 -1.77 1.09
N VAL A 72 1.59 -1.59 2.16
CA VAL A 72 0.67 -0.45 2.31
C VAL A 72 1.41 0.89 2.38
N LYS A 73 2.65 0.89 2.86
CA LYS A 73 3.53 2.07 2.89
C LYS A 73 4.33 2.27 1.61
N TYR A 74 4.10 1.46 0.57
CA TYR A 74 4.80 1.55 -0.72
C TYR A 74 6.33 1.43 -0.60
N ARG A 75 6.82 0.58 0.30
CA ARG A 75 8.26 0.25 0.40
C ARG A 75 8.67 -0.73 -0.72
N ILE A 76 8.51 -0.29 -1.96
CA ILE A 76 8.72 -1.09 -3.18
C ILE A 76 10.17 -1.58 -3.36
N ASP A 77 11.13 -0.92 -2.71
CA ASP A 77 12.55 -1.29 -2.64
C ASP A 77 12.78 -2.65 -1.97
N LEU A 78 11.85 -3.10 -1.12
CA LEU A 78 11.94 -4.37 -0.41
C LEU A 78 11.40 -5.57 -1.18
N TYR A 79 10.80 -5.34 -2.36
CA TYR A 79 10.08 -6.37 -3.11
C TYR A 79 10.51 -6.42 -4.57
N THR A 80 10.50 -7.63 -5.13
CA THR A 80 10.54 -7.84 -6.58
C THR A 80 9.12 -7.77 -7.15
N VAL A 81 9.01 -7.54 -8.46
CA VAL A 81 7.71 -7.58 -9.16
C VAL A 81 7.06 -8.95 -8.99
N ASP A 82 7.82 -10.02 -9.22
CA ASP A 82 7.33 -11.40 -9.10
C ASP A 82 6.73 -11.69 -7.72
N LYS A 83 7.36 -11.15 -6.66
CA LYS A 83 6.88 -11.40 -5.31
C LYS A 83 5.55 -10.71 -5.03
N LEU A 84 5.37 -9.50 -5.55
CA LEU A 84 4.10 -8.78 -5.44
C LEU A 84 3.01 -9.42 -6.31
N MET A 85 3.36 -9.94 -7.48
CA MET A 85 2.44 -10.70 -8.34
C MET A 85 1.97 -12.00 -7.67
N ASP A 86 2.87 -12.81 -7.09
CA ASP A 86 2.51 -14.02 -6.31
C ASP A 86 1.51 -13.69 -5.18
N LEU A 87 1.68 -12.54 -4.52
CA LEU A 87 0.73 -12.10 -3.50
C LEU A 87 -0.59 -11.62 -4.10
N ALA A 88 -0.57 -10.95 -5.24
CA ALA A 88 -1.77 -10.45 -5.92
C ALA A 88 -2.62 -11.61 -6.46
N GLU A 89 -1.99 -12.63 -7.02
CA GLU A 89 -2.64 -13.86 -7.52
C GLU A 89 -3.41 -14.58 -6.41
N ARG A 90 -2.87 -14.64 -5.19
CA ARG A 90 -3.55 -15.24 -4.01
C ARG A 90 -4.83 -14.51 -3.61
N LEU A 91 -4.95 -13.24 -3.97
CA LEU A 91 -6.16 -12.45 -3.74
C LEU A 91 -7.08 -12.41 -4.96
N HIS A 92 -6.68 -13.06 -6.06
CA HIS A 92 -7.37 -13.00 -7.35
C HIS A 92 -7.60 -11.54 -7.80
N LEU A 93 -6.57 -10.70 -7.63
CA LEU A 93 -6.62 -9.32 -8.09
C LEU A 93 -6.44 -9.27 -9.61
N ASP A 94 -7.37 -8.64 -10.31
CA ASP A 94 -7.21 -8.34 -11.73
C ASP A 94 -6.15 -7.25 -11.88
N PHE A 95 -5.07 -7.59 -12.59
CA PHE A 95 -3.96 -6.67 -12.86
C PHE A 95 -3.44 -6.85 -14.29
N ASP A 96 -3.73 -5.88 -15.15
CA ASP A 96 -3.15 -5.82 -16.49
C ASP A 96 -1.74 -5.23 -16.41
N VAL A 97 -0.75 -6.09 -16.64
CA VAL A 97 0.63 -5.67 -16.86
C VAL A 97 0.77 -5.33 -18.34
N GLU A 98 0.84 -4.05 -18.68
CA GLU A 98 1.30 -3.65 -20.02
C GLU A 98 2.80 -3.93 -20.14
N VAL A 99 3.13 -5.07 -20.75
CA VAL A 99 4.50 -5.42 -21.14
C VAL A 99 4.74 -4.81 -22.52
N ALA A 100 5.68 -3.89 -22.61
CA ALA A 100 6.11 -3.25 -23.86
C ALA A 100 7.22 -4.05 -24.54
#